data_AF-A0A2V6INT7-F1
#
_entry.id   AF-A0A2V6INT7-F1
#
_cell.length_a   1.000
_cell.length_b   1.000
_cell.length_c   1.000
_cell.angle_alpha   90.00
_cell.angle_beta   90.00
_cell.angle_gamma   90.00
#
_symmetry.space_group_name_H-M   'P 1'
#
loop_
_entity.id
_entity.type
_entity.pdbx_description
1 polymer ?
#
loop_
_entity_poly.entity_id
_entity_poly.type
_entity_poly.pdbx_seq_one_letter_code
_entity_poly.pdbx_strand_id
1 'polypeptide(L)' 'LTVSEAITRAALDRKESRGAQFREDYPDKEERFSKVNTIMSKAADGSMQVRLEPLPEMPDDLKQIIEENR' A
#
# COMPACT_ATOMS: atom_id res chain seq x y z
N LEU A 1 6.06 -15.05 13.65
CA LEU A 1 6.94 -14.62 12.55
C LEU A 1 6.19 -14.26 11.26
N THR A 2 5.10 -14.94 10.87
CA THR A 2 4.34 -14.67 9.63
C THR A 2 4.03 -13.19 9.38
N VAL A 3 3.47 -12.49 10.38
CA VAL A 3 3.12 -11.07 10.24
C VAL A 3 4.37 -10.20 10.04
N SER A 4 5.43 -10.46 10.80
CA SER A 4 6.71 -9.76 10.65
C SER A 4 7.28 -9.93 9.24
N GLU A 5 7.28 -11.15 8.71
CA GLU A 5 7.73 -11.42 7.34
C GLU A 5 6.86 -10.70 6.30
N ALA A 6 5.53 -10.72 6.46
CA ALA A 6 4.60 -10.03 5.57
C ALA A 6 4.89 -8.52 5.51
N ILE A 7 5.06 -7.90 6.68
CA ILE A 7 5.37 -6.46 6.80
C ILE A 7 6.71 -6.15 6.13
N THR A 8 7.76 -6.91 6.43
CA THR A 8 9.09 -6.68 5.84
C THR A 8 9.07 -6.87 4.31
N ARG A 9 8.38 -7.87 3.79
CA ARG A 9 8.25 -8.06 2.33
C ARG A 9 7.49 -6.92 1.65
N ALA A 10 6.39 -6.47 2.24
CA ALA A 10 5.64 -5.32 1.74
C ALA A 10 6.50 -4.03 1.73
N ALA A 11 7.29 -3.82 2.79
CA ALA A 11 8.21 -2.69 2.91
C ALA A 11 9.32 -2.71 1.85
N LEU A 12 9.84 -3.90 1.49
CA LEU A 12 10.87 -4.04 0.46
C LEU A 12 10.34 -3.76 -0.95
N ASP A 13 9.13 -4.25 -1.25
CA ASP A 13 8.47 -4.06 -2.55
C ASP A 13 8.09 -2.59 -2.80
N ARG A 14 7.64 -1.89 -1.75
CA ARG A 14 7.31 -0.46 -1.80
C ARG A 14 8.58 0.40 -1.82
N LYS A 15 8.96 0.86 -3.01
CA LYS A 15 10.11 1.73 -3.26
C LYS A 15 9.71 3.21 -3.26
N GLU A 16 9.18 3.67 -2.14
CA GLU A 16 8.88 5.10 -1.92
C GLU A 16 8.82 5.38 -0.41
N SER A 17 8.66 6.66 -0.05
CA SER A 17 8.39 7.08 1.32
C SER A 17 7.03 7.79 1.45
N ARG A 18 6.16 7.24 2.31
CA ARG A 18 4.82 7.78 2.55
C ARG A 18 4.27 7.39 3.92
N GLY A 19 3.81 8.38 4.69
CA GLY A 19 3.22 8.14 6.00
C GLY A 19 4.24 7.53 6.96
N ALA A 20 3.86 6.43 7.63
CA ALA A 20 4.74 5.74 8.58
C ALA A 20 5.86 4.91 7.92
N GLN A 21 5.77 4.64 6.62
CA GLN A 21 6.78 3.88 5.88
C GLN A 21 7.74 4.86 5.20
N PHE A 22 8.95 4.98 5.72
CA PHE A 22 10.00 5.88 5.20
C PHE A 22 11.27 5.10 4.88
N ARG A 23 11.94 5.48 3.79
CA ARG A 23 13.13 4.83 3.24
C ARG A 23 14.11 5.89 2.75
N GLU A 24 15.33 5.89 3.29
CA GLU A 24 16.39 6.81 2.86
C GLU A 24 16.84 6.56 1.41
N ASP A 25 16.74 5.32 0.92
CA ASP A 25 17.10 4.93 -0.44
C ASP A 25 15.99 5.23 -1.47
N TYR A 26 14.77 5.58 -1.02
CA TYR A 26 13.64 6.03 -1.83
C TYR A 26 12.85 7.12 -1.08
N PRO A 27 13.42 8.34 -0.92
CA PRO A 27 12.87 9.37 -0.04
C PRO A 27 11.60 10.03 -0.59
N ASP A 28 11.37 9.95 -1.89
CA ASP A 28 10.25 10.58 -2.57
C ASP A 28 9.05 9.64 -2.70
N LYS A 29 7.88 10.24 -2.93
CA LYS A 29 6.65 9.50 -3.28
C LYS A 29 6.69 9.13 -4.75
N GLU A 30 6.28 7.91 -5.08
CA GLU A 30 6.04 7.49 -6.46
C GLU A 30 4.54 7.43 -6.76
N GLU A 31 4.14 8.01 -7.88
CA GLU A 31 2.72 8.13 -8.26
C GLU A 31 2.04 6.77 -8.44
N ARG A 32 2.76 5.71 -8.85
CA ARG A 32 2.14 4.37 -8.95
C ARG A 32 1.60 3.86 -7.62
N PHE A 33 2.29 4.16 -6.51
CA PHE A 33 1.91 3.70 -5.18
C PHE A 33 0.82 4.58 -4.54
N SER A 34 0.42 5.69 -5.18
CA SER A 34 -0.78 6.45 -4.79
C SER A 34 -2.08 5.82 -5.26
N LYS A 35 -2.01 4.84 -6.17
CA LYS A 35 -3.17 4.24 -6.85
C LYS A 35 -3.43 2.80 -6.47
N VAL A 36 -2.61 2.22 -5.60
CA VAL A 36 -2.70 0.79 -5.24
C VAL A 36 -2.53 0.54 -3.75
N ASN A 37 -3.13 -0.55 -3.29
CA ASN A 37 -2.85 -1.21 -2.02
C ASN A 37 -1.85 -2.35 -2.22
N THR A 38 -0.92 -2.53 -1.28
CA THR A 38 -0.04 -3.70 -1.21
C THR A 38 -0.70 -4.78 -0.37
N ILE A 39 -0.93 -5.94 -0.97
CA ILE A 39 -1.69 -7.04 -0.36
C ILE A 39 -0.78 -8.23 -0.17
N MET A 40 -0.62 -8.64 1.09
CA MET A 40 0.15 -9.80 1.48
C MET A 40 -0.78 -10.97 1.77
N SER A 41 -0.47 -12.13 1.21
CA SER A 41 -1.17 -13.38 1.53
C SER A 41 -0.17 -14.51 1.72
N LYS A 42 -0.55 -15.50 2.52
CA LYS A 42 0.22 -16.74 2.68
C LYS A 42 -0.54 -17.85 1.97
N ALA A 43 0.10 -18.46 0.97
CA ALA A 43 -0.49 -19.56 0.21
C ALA A 43 -0.53 -20.85 1.05
N ALA A 44 -1.26 -21.86 0.56
CA ALA A 44 -1.40 -23.15 1.24
C ALA A 44 -0.08 -23.90 1.42
N ASP A 45 0.88 -23.69 0.51
CA ASP A 45 2.25 -24.22 0.59
C ASP A 45 3.14 -23.44 1.58
N GLY A 46 2.61 -22.39 2.20
CA GLY A 46 3.28 -21.53 3.15
C GLY A 46 4.10 -20.40 2.53
N SER A 47 4.15 -20.27 1.21
CA SER A 47 4.82 -19.16 0.54
C SER A 47 4.09 -17.83 0.78
N MET A 48 4.87 -16.75 0.93
CA MET A 48 4.33 -15.39 1.04
C MET A 48 4.22 -14.77 -0.35
N GLN A 49 3.03 -14.31 -0.71
CA GLN A 49 2.74 -13.67 -1.99
C GLN A 49 2.41 -12.20 -1.78
N VAL A 50 2.96 -11.35 -2.65
CA VAL A 50 2.65 -9.92 -2.72
C VAL A 50 1.93 -9.63 -4.02
N ARG A 51 0.89 -8.81 -3.96
CA ARG A 51 0.24 -8.25 -5.14
C ARG A 51 -0.14 -6.79 -4.89
N LEU A 52 -0.18 -6.02 -5.97
CA LEU A 52 -0.69 -4.66 -5.95
C LEU A 52 -2.13 -4.68 -6.47
N GLU A 53 -3.05 -4.15 -5.69
CA GLU A 53 -4.46 -4.00 -6.09
C GLU A 53 -4.79 -2.53 -6.29
N PRO A 54 -5.48 -2.14 -7.38
CA PRO A 54 -5.99 -0.78 -7.52
C PRO A 54 -6.80 -0.34 -6.30
N LEU A 55 -6.67 0.92 -5.92
CA LEU A 55 -7.58 1.51 -4.93
C LEU A 55 -9.01 1.44 -5.46
N PRO A 56 -9.99 1.09 -4.61
CA PRO A 56 -11.39 1.18 -5.00
C PRO A 56 -11.73 2.64 -5.31
N GLU A 57 -12.68 2.84 -6.20
CA GLU A 57 -13.22 4.18 -6.43
C GLU A 57 -13.82 4.72 -5.13
N MET A 58 -13.58 6.01 -4.87
CA MET A 58 -14.18 6.67 -3.72
C MET A 58 -15.70 6.68 -3.86
N PRO A 59 -16.47 6.24 -2.85
CA PRO A 59 -17.91 6.39 -2.83
C PRO A 59 -18.33 7.85 -3.03
N ASP A 60 -19.42 8.07 -3.77
CA ASP A 60 -19.83 9.43 -4.16
C ASP A 60 -20.16 10.33 -2.97
N ASP A 61 -20.81 9.79 -1.93
CA ASP A 61 -21.08 10.54 -0.69
C ASP A 61 -19.79 11.05 -0.03
N LEU A 62 -18.70 10.28 -0.09
CA LEU A 62 -17.39 10.70 0.44
C LEU A 62 -16.74 11.75 -0.46
N LYS A 63 -16.88 11.64 -1.78
CA LYS A 63 -16.42 12.68 -2.73
C LYS A 63 -17.12 14.01 -2.43
N GLN A 64 -18.43 13.98 -2.21
CA GLN A 64 -19.21 15.17 -1.89
C GLN A 64 -18.74 15.83 -0.59
N ILE A 65 -18.51 15.06 0.48
CA ILE A 65 -17.99 15.60 1.74
C ILE A 65 -16.64 16.30 1.55
N ILE A 66 -15.74 15.74 0.73
CA ILE A 66 -14.45 16.36 0.45
C ILE A 66 -14.62 17.69 -0.29
N GLU A 67 -15.48 17.75 -1.31
CA GLU A 67 -15.77 18.98 -2.07
C GLU A 67 -16.42 20.06 -1.17
N GLU A 68 -17.33 19.68 -0.27
CA GLU A 68 -17.97 20.60 0.67
C GLU A 68 -17.02 21.18 1.72
N ASN A 69 -15.92 20.47 2.05
CA ASN A 69 -14.93 20.88 3.05
C ASN A 69 -13.62 21.41 2.43
N ARG A 70 -13.58 21.62 1.12
CA ARG A 70 -12.40 22.10 0.39
C ARG A 70 -12.29 23.63 0.41
#